data_AF-A0A9X6VM35-F1
#
_entry.id   AF-A0A9X6VM35-F1
#
_cell.length_a   1.000
_cell.length_b   1.000
_cell.length_c   1.000
_cell.angle_alpha   90.00
_cell.angle_beta   90.00
_cell.angle_gamma   90.00
#
_symmetry.space_group_name_H-M   'P 1'
#
loop_
_entity.id
_entity.type
_entity.pdbx_description
1 polymer ?
#
loop_
_entity_poly.entity_id
_entity_poly.type
_entity_poly.pdbx_seq_one_letter_code
_entity_poly.pdbx_strand_id
1 'polypeptide(L)' 'MRNKKTLYAYLHIFNGDMYAIILNEGSLSAWKAPTLHESSVPKL' A
#
# COMPACT_ATOMS: atom_id res chain seq x y z
N MET A 1 12.58 27.41 -13.65
CA MET A 1 12.10 26.09 -14.13
C MET A 1 11.35 25.42 -12.99
N ARG A 2 10.08 25.03 -13.16
CA ARG A 2 9.31 24.31 -12.13
C ARG A 2 9.76 22.85 -12.15
N ASN A 3 10.46 22.40 -11.11
CA ASN A 3 10.88 21.01 -10.99
C ASN A 3 9.64 20.13 -10.76
N LYS A 4 9.22 19.38 -11.78
CA LYS A 4 7.99 18.58 -11.75
C LYS A 4 8.31 17.22 -11.11
N LYS A 5 8.12 17.12 -9.80
CA LYS A 5 8.25 15.85 -9.09
C LYS A 5 7.16 14.88 -9.54
N THR A 6 7.57 13.69 -9.98
CA THR A 6 6.65 12.64 -10.41
C THR A 6 6.53 11.58 -9.33
N LEU A 7 5.30 11.30 -8.90
CA LEU A 7 4.97 10.27 -7.91
C LEU A 7 4.22 9.14 -8.61
N TYR A 8 4.65 7.90 -8.42
CA TYR A 8 3.91 6.73 -8.87
C TYR A 8 3.41 5.96 -7.65
N ALA A 9 2.13 5.60 -7.67
CA ALA A 9 1.51 4.76 -6.67
C ALA A 9 0.90 3.55 -7.35
N TYR A 10 1.16 2.36 -6.81
CA TYR A 10 0.60 1.12 -7.31
C TYR A 10 0.21 0.19 -6.17
N LEU A 11 -0.75 -0.67 -6.46
CA LEU A 11 -1.20 -1.71 -5.55
C LEU A 11 -0.69 -3.05 -6.06
N HIS A 12 -0.08 -3.84 -5.18
CA HIS A 12 0.43 -5.16 -5.52
C HIS A 12 0.05 -6.19 -4.46
N ILE A 13 -0.22 -7.42 -4.88
CA ILE A 13 -0.53 -8.53 -3.99
C ILE A 13 0.65 -9.48 -3.99
N PHE A 14 1.29 -9.66 -2.82
CA PHE A 14 2.37 -10.63 -2.60
C PHE A 14 1.91 -11.67 -1.60
N ASN A 15 1.91 -12.95 -1.97
CA ASN A 15 1.54 -14.07 -1.09
C ASN A 15 0.17 -13.90 -0.38
N GLY A 16 -0.81 -13.30 -1.06
CA GLY A 16 -2.15 -13.04 -0.52
C GLY A 16 -2.27 -11.76 0.32
N ASP A 17 -1.15 -11.12 0.65
CA ASP A 17 -1.12 -9.82 1.30
C ASP A 17 -1.10 -8.68 0.28
N MET A 18 -1.92 -7.66 0.50
CA MET A 18 -1.99 -6.47 -0.35
C MET A 18 -1.00 -5.41 0.15
N TYR A 19 -0.29 -4.78 -0.77
CA TYR A 19 0.70 -3.75 -0.49
C TYR A 19 0.45 -2.51 -1.36
N ALA A 20 0.49 -1.34 -0.72
CA ALA A 20 0.60 -0.06 -1.41
C ALA A 20 2.07 0.26 -1.59
N ILE A 21 2.50 0.48 -2.83
CA ILE A 21 3.90 0.76 -3.12
C ILE A 21 3.99 2.13 -3.79
N ILE A 22 4.87 2.96 -3.24
CA ILE A 22 5.06 4.36 -3.63
C ILE A 22 6.49 4.51 -4.12
N LEU A 23 6.61 4.96 -5.36
CA LEU A 23 7.86 5.38 -5.99
C LEU A 23 7.87 6.90 -6.06
N ASN A 24 8.80 7.49 -5.33
CA ASN A 24 9.14 8.89 -5.41
C ASN A 24 10.59 8.99 -5.90
N GLU A 25 11.00 10.13 -6.45
CA GLU A 25 12.33 10.33 -7.05
C GLU A 25 13.46 9.86 -6.10
N GLY A 26 14.01 8.66 -6.36
CA GLY A 26 15.08 8.05 -5.58
C GLY A 26 14.65 7.26 -4.33
N SER A 27 13.35 7.13 -4.04
CA SER A 27 12.85 6.32 -2.92
C SER A 27 11.72 5.38 -3.31
N LEU A 28 11.79 4.17 -2.76
CA LEU A 28 10.77 3.15 -2.85
C LEU A 28 10.26 2.87 -1.43
N SER A 29 8.95 2.97 -1.23
CA SER A 29 8.32 2.59 0.04
C SER A 29 7.16 1.62 -0.21
N ALA A 30 7.07 0.59 0.61
CA ALA A 30 6.01 -0.42 0.54
C ALA A 30 5.29 -0.50 1.89
N TRP A 31 3.97 -0.39 1.85
CA TRP A 31 3.10 -0.42 3.02
C TRP A 31 2.17 -1.61 2.90
N LYS A 32 2.25 -2.55 3.84
CA LYS A 32 1.31 -3.68 3.91
C LYS A 32 -0.06 -3.14 4.31
N ALA A 33 -1.08 -3.45 3.50
CA ALA A 33 -2.45 -3.11 3.84
C ALA A 33 -2.87 -3.89 5.10
N PRO A 34 -3.68 -3.28 5.98
CA PRO A 34 -4.25 -4.01 7.10
C PRO A 34 -5.06 -5.18 6.54
N THR A 35 -4.74 -6.39 6.98
CA THR A 35 -5.61 -7.53 6.73
C THR A 35 -6.87 -7.31 7.56
N LEU A 36 -8.04 -7.40 6.92
CA LEU A 36 -9.32 -7.40 7.60
C LEU A 36 -9.35 -8.70 8.42
N HIS A 37 -8.82 -8.65 9.64
CA HIS A 37 -8.96 -9.75 10.58
C HIS A 37 -10.44 -9.85 10.95
N GLU A 38 -10.89 -11.09 11.06
CA GLU A 38 -12.26 -11.56 11.00
C GLU A 38 -13.26 -10.63 11.69
N SER A 39 -14.39 -10.42 11.00
CA SER A 39 -15.62 -9.88 11.56
C SER A 39 -15.77 -10.31 13.02
N SER A 40 -15.73 -9.34 13.92
CA SER A 40 -16.17 -9.50 15.30
C SER A 40 -17.67 -9.78 15.27
N VAL A 41 -18.08 -10.97 14.83
CA VAL A 41 -19.43 -11.46 15.03
C VAL A 41 -19.62 -11.44 16.54
N PRO A 42 -20.55 -10.65 17.08
CA PRO A 42 -20.83 -10.69 18.51
C PRO A 42 -21.22 -12.13 18.84
N LYS A 43 -20.49 -12.77 19.76
CA LYS A 43 -20.93 -14.05 20.31
C LYS A 43 -22.30 -13.79 20.95
N LEU A 44 -23.35 -14.37 20.35
CA LEU A 44 -24.69 -14.47 20.94
C LEU A 44 -24.65 -15.47 22.11
#